data_AF-A0A1Q7AH70-F1
#
_entry.id   AF-A0A1Q7AH70-F1
#
_cell.length_a   1.000
_cell.length_b   1.000
_cell.length_c   1.000
_cell.angle_alpha   90.00
_cell.angle_beta   90.00
_cell.angle_gamma   90.00
#
_symmetry.space_group_name_H-M   'P 1'
#
loop_
_entity.id
_entity.type
_entity.pdbx_description
1 polymer ?
#
loop_
_entity_poly.entity_id
_entity_poly.type
_entity_poly.pdbx_seq_one_letter_code
_entity_poly.pdbx_strand_id
1 'polypeptide(L)'
;MLYFCYNQVADSNCSRSADGGLTFVTTTPAFTGSDPNAGSVCGGLTGHLAADSAGRIFLPKGHCGLPWVAISSDAGNHWTRVKITNNTPMADHEVTLAVDTADNVYAVWQDGTFRLAFLSVSKDHGTTWSTPIMMAPPGVHEVNFPTIAAGDPGRIVVLFPGSESQDFSDPTRPWNIYVVMSVNALDANPTFTWTLSNDKNDPVHRGDCGPGRCDAQDGGSMFDFLHVQVSPADGAFWGTASDTCMPDVDPAKNCVTNPQAPKLRPGQGVAIRQIKGPALFVNR
;
A
#
# COMPACT_ATOMS: atom_id res chain seq x y z
N MET A 1 10.29 21.25 3.38
CA MET A 1 8.86 21.35 3.74
C MET A 1 8.46 20.03 4.37
N LEU A 2 7.70 20.04 5.46
CA LEU A 2 7.13 18.83 6.05
C LEU A 2 5.62 18.84 5.88
N TYR A 3 5.04 17.67 5.65
CA TYR A 3 3.59 17.49 5.55
C TYR A 3 3.11 16.46 6.56
N PHE A 4 1.95 16.73 7.13
CA PHE A 4 1.21 15.81 7.99
C PHE A 4 -0.22 15.74 7.47
N CYS A 5 -0.57 14.63 6.83
CA CYS A 5 -1.93 14.38 6.37
C CYS A 5 -2.68 13.52 7.37
N TYR A 6 -3.96 13.80 7.55
CA TYR A 6 -4.78 13.15 8.54
C TYR A 6 -6.17 12.85 7.98
N ASN A 7 -6.72 11.75 8.46
CA ASN A 7 -8.02 11.28 8.04
C ASN A 7 -9.11 11.89 8.93
N GLN A 8 -10.16 12.45 8.32
CA GLN A 8 -11.37 12.88 9.03
C GLN A 8 -12.61 12.40 8.30
N VAL A 9 -13.77 12.45 8.94
CA VAL A 9 -15.03 12.03 8.29
C VAL A 9 -15.44 13.05 7.21
N ALA A 10 -15.28 14.34 7.50
CA ALA A 10 -15.77 15.41 6.65
C ALA A 10 -14.89 15.65 5.42
N ASP A 11 -13.59 15.35 5.50
CA ASP A 11 -12.62 15.59 4.43
C ASP A 11 -11.32 14.78 4.61
N SER A 12 -10.46 14.88 3.59
CA SER A 12 -9.07 14.44 3.62
C SER A 12 -8.18 15.67 3.48
N ASN A 13 -7.46 16.01 4.55
CA ASN A 13 -6.69 17.25 4.61
C ASN A 13 -5.26 17.00 5.13
N CYS A 14 -4.41 17.98 4.89
CA CYS A 14 -3.03 18.00 5.37
C CYS A 14 -2.74 19.31 6.10
N SER A 15 -1.63 19.29 6.83
CA SER A 15 -0.98 20.47 7.36
C SER A 15 0.47 20.47 6.87
N ARG A 16 1.02 21.66 6.66
CA ARG A 16 2.42 21.83 6.23
C ARG A 16 3.22 22.65 7.22
N SER A 17 4.51 22.35 7.32
CA SER A 17 5.48 23.11 8.10
C SER A 17 6.67 23.54 7.22
N ALA A 18 6.94 24.85 7.24
CA ALA A 18 8.08 25.47 6.58
C ALA A 18 9.28 25.68 7.52
N ASP A 19 9.14 25.38 8.81
CA ASP A 19 10.09 25.70 9.88
C ASP A 19 10.60 24.45 10.62
N GLY A 20 10.68 23.31 9.90
CA GLY A 20 11.24 22.07 10.44
C GLY A 20 10.32 21.34 11.42
N GLY A 21 9.02 21.61 11.39
CA GLY A 21 8.01 20.94 12.21
C GLY A 21 7.65 21.68 13.50
N LEU A 22 8.11 22.92 13.66
CA LEU A 22 7.79 23.73 14.85
C LEU A 22 6.36 24.27 14.79
N THR A 23 5.93 24.72 13.61
CA THR A 23 4.55 25.16 13.37
C THR A 23 3.96 24.53 12.13
N PHE A 24 2.64 24.34 12.14
CA PHE A 24 1.89 23.74 11.05
C PHE A 24 0.72 24.62 10.65
N VAL A 25 0.57 24.84 9.35
CA VAL A 25 -0.57 25.54 8.75
C VAL A 25 -1.37 24.55 7.92
N THR A 26 -2.67 24.52 8.14
CA THR A 26 -3.61 23.64 7.43
C THR A 26 -3.69 24.00 5.95
N THR A 27 -3.71 22.99 5.09
CA THR A 27 -3.90 23.13 3.64
C THR A 27 -5.39 23.23 3.29
N THR A 28 -5.72 23.47 2.02
CA THR A 28 -7.09 23.23 1.57
C THR A 28 -7.33 21.71 1.50
N PRO A 29 -8.55 21.22 1.79
CA PRO A 29 -8.81 19.79 1.73
C PRO A 29 -8.60 19.22 0.32
N ALA A 30 -7.78 18.17 0.22
CA ALA A 30 -7.49 17.48 -1.02
C ALA A 30 -8.73 16.76 -1.55
N PHE A 31 -9.50 16.14 -0.64
CA PHE A 31 -10.80 15.52 -0.93
C PHE A 31 -11.82 15.97 0.10
N THR A 32 -13.09 16.03 -0.31
CA THR A 32 -14.22 16.11 0.61
C THR A 32 -14.69 14.69 0.97
N GLY A 33 -15.28 14.53 2.15
CA GLY A 33 -15.81 13.25 2.64
C GLY A 33 -17.07 12.82 1.89
N SER A 34 -17.87 13.79 1.42
CA SER A 34 -18.94 13.58 0.44
C SER A 34 -18.53 14.14 -0.92
N ASP A 35 -18.89 13.44 -1.99
CA ASP A 35 -18.77 13.95 -3.35
C ASP A 35 -20.16 13.91 -4.03
N PRO A 36 -20.78 15.08 -4.27
CA PRO A 36 -22.07 15.16 -4.96
C PRO A 36 -22.07 14.53 -6.35
N ASN A 37 -20.94 14.54 -7.06
CA ASN A 37 -20.83 13.95 -8.39
C ASN A 37 -20.79 12.41 -8.31
N ALA A 38 -20.32 11.86 -7.19
CA ALA A 38 -20.38 10.43 -6.89
C ALA A 38 -21.65 10.04 -6.10
N GLY A 39 -22.49 11.01 -5.72
CA GLY A 39 -23.80 10.81 -5.12
C GLY A 39 -23.81 10.26 -3.69
N SER A 40 -22.68 10.21 -2.97
CA SER A 40 -22.60 9.55 -1.65
C SER A 40 -21.43 10.05 -0.79
N VAL A 41 -21.35 9.51 0.45
CA VAL A 41 -20.18 9.67 1.33
C VAL A 41 -19.08 8.72 0.83
N CYS A 42 -17.97 9.28 0.34
CA CYS A 42 -16.82 8.54 -0.17
C CYS A 42 -15.74 8.27 0.90
N GLY A 43 -16.01 8.63 2.17
CA GLY A 43 -15.05 8.55 3.27
C GLY A 43 -13.93 9.58 3.18
N GLY A 44 -13.06 9.64 4.20
CA GLY A 44 -11.93 10.56 4.24
C GLY A 44 -10.57 9.89 4.44
N LEU A 45 -10.52 8.55 4.42
CA LEU A 45 -9.28 7.78 4.52
C LEU A 45 -8.42 7.98 3.28
N THR A 46 -7.11 8.14 3.47
CA THR A 46 -6.12 8.34 2.41
C THR A 46 -4.89 7.48 2.65
N GLY A 47 -4.16 7.18 1.58
CA GLY A 47 -2.81 6.63 1.70
C GLY A 47 -1.79 7.72 2.01
N HIS A 48 -0.53 7.31 2.11
CA HIS A 48 0.56 8.25 2.40
C HIS A 48 0.78 9.25 1.26
N LEU A 49 1.03 10.50 1.65
CA LEU A 49 1.43 11.54 0.72
C LEU A 49 2.85 11.28 0.22
N ALA A 50 3.05 11.36 -1.10
CA ALA A 50 4.38 11.43 -1.70
C ALA A 50 4.63 12.78 -2.35
N ALA A 51 5.89 13.05 -2.63
CA ALA A 51 6.32 14.25 -3.35
C ALA A 51 7.34 13.90 -4.42
N ASP A 52 7.38 14.70 -5.48
CA ASP A 52 8.39 14.60 -6.51
C ASP A 52 9.55 15.61 -6.30
N SER A 53 10.53 15.58 -7.21
CA SER A 53 11.74 16.42 -7.11
C SER A 53 11.46 17.92 -7.21
N ALA A 54 10.36 18.31 -7.83
CA ALA A 54 9.90 19.71 -7.93
C ALA A 54 9.08 20.15 -6.71
N GLY A 55 8.80 19.25 -5.77
CA GLY A 55 7.98 19.53 -4.59
C GLY A 55 6.47 19.51 -4.87
N ARG A 56 6.03 18.95 -6.01
CA ARG A 56 4.62 18.62 -6.21
C ARG A 56 4.26 17.45 -5.31
N ILE A 57 3.07 17.52 -4.72
CA ILE A 57 2.60 16.54 -3.75
C ILE A 57 1.39 15.76 -4.29
N PHE A 58 1.35 14.47 -3.93
CA PHE A 58 0.36 13.51 -4.39
C PHE A 58 -0.27 12.83 -3.18
N LEU A 59 -1.58 12.99 -3.01
CA LEU A 59 -2.35 12.31 -1.95
C LEU A 59 -3.26 11.25 -2.57
N PRO A 60 -2.94 9.96 -2.45
CA PRO A 60 -3.75 8.88 -2.98
C PRO A 60 -4.98 8.60 -2.11
N LYS A 61 -6.08 8.17 -2.73
CA LYS A 61 -7.33 7.87 -2.03
C LYS A 61 -8.19 6.86 -2.78
N GLY A 62 -8.75 5.89 -2.07
CA GLY A 62 -9.95 5.22 -2.53
C GLY A 62 -11.16 6.14 -2.39
N HIS A 63 -11.73 6.57 -3.52
CA HIS A 63 -12.80 7.54 -3.56
C HIS A 63 -14.02 6.96 -4.27
N CYS A 64 -15.02 6.61 -3.47
CA CYS A 64 -16.27 6.00 -3.93
C CYS A 64 -16.04 4.74 -4.79
N GLY A 65 -15.18 3.83 -4.31
CA GLY A 65 -14.92 2.53 -4.91
C GLY A 65 -13.90 2.52 -6.07
N LEU A 66 -13.34 3.68 -6.43
CA LEU A 66 -12.34 3.81 -7.47
C LEU A 66 -11.04 4.43 -6.92
N PRO A 67 -9.87 4.14 -7.53
CA PRO A 67 -8.61 4.73 -7.09
C PRO A 67 -8.42 6.13 -7.69
N TRP A 68 -8.06 7.08 -6.84
CA TRP A 68 -7.81 8.48 -7.19
C TRP A 68 -6.50 8.99 -6.58
N VAL A 69 -6.02 10.10 -7.14
CA VAL A 69 -4.95 10.91 -6.58
C VAL A 69 -5.36 12.39 -6.60
N ALA A 70 -5.06 13.12 -5.53
CA ALA A 70 -5.09 14.58 -5.54
C ALA A 70 -3.66 15.11 -5.70
N ILE A 71 -3.48 16.08 -6.59
CA ILE A 71 -2.19 16.62 -7.01
C ILE A 71 -2.14 18.11 -6.68
N SER A 72 -1.05 18.56 -6.05
CA SER A 72 -0.83 19.98 -5.78
C SER A 72 0.60 20.38 -6.09
N SER A 73 0.75 21.50 -6.82
CA SER A 73 2.05 22.10 -7.16
C SER A 73 2.35 23.36 -6.32
N ASP A 74 1.49 23.70 -5.37
CA ASP A 74 1.57 24.92 -4.56
C ASP A 74 1.46 24.61 -3.06
N ALA A 75 2.06 23.49 -2.67
CA ALA A 75 2.13 23.01 -1.30
C ALA A 75 0.76 22.78 -0.63
N GLY A 76 -0.27 22.41 -1.39
CA GLY A 76 -1.60 22.11 -0.89
C GLY A 76 -2.53 23.32 -0.79
N ASN A 77 -2.23 24.44 -1.45
CA ASN A 77 -3.20 25.53 -1.52
C ASN A 77 -4.32 25.19 -2.52
N HIS A 78 -3.99 24.54 -3.63
CA HIS A 78 -4.94 24.05 -4.62
C HIS A 78 -4.64 22.61 -5.00
N TRP A 79 -5.71 21.83 -5.20
CA TRP A 79 -5.64 20.42 -5.55
C TRP A 79 -6.40 20.13 -6.84
N THR A 80 -5.79 19.36 -7.73
CA THR A 80 -6.45 18.75 -8.89
C THR A 80 -6.62 17.26 -8.61
N ARG A 81 -7.87 16.77 -8.69
CA ARG A 81 -8.19 15.35 -8.45
C ARG A 81 -8.22 14.61 -9.78
N VAL A 82 -7.47 13.52 -9.86
CA VAL A 82 -7.40 12.65 -11.04
C VAL A 82 -7.82 11.24 -10.62
N LYS A 83 -8.73 10.67 -11.41
CA LYS A 83 -9.10 9.26 -11.29
C LYS A 83 -8.07 8.41 -12.02
N ILE A 84 -7.50 7.42 -11.36
CA ILE A 84 -6.42 6.57 -11.91
C ILE A 84 -6.98 5.63 -12.98
N THR A 85 -8.16 5.04 -12.74
CA THR A 85 -8.83 4.15 -13.70
C THR A 85 -10.35 4.17 -13.51
N ASN A 86 -11.09 3.88 -14.57
CA ASN A 86 -12.55 3.72 -14.51
C ASN A 86 -13.00 2.26 -14.36
N ASN A 87 -12.12 1.28 -14.65
CA ASN A 87 -12.55 -0.10 -14.92
C ASN A 87 -11.94 -1.14 -13.95
N THR A 88 -11.07 -0.71 -13.04
CA THR A 88 -10.47 -1.57 -12.03
C THR A 88 -10.86 -1.02 -10.67
N PRO A 89 -12.02 -1.42 -10.12
CA PRO A 89 -12.49 -0.91 -8.84
C PRO A 89 -11.57 -1.35 -7.72
N MET A 90 -11.70 -0.70 -6.58
CA MET A 90 -10.97 -1.07 -5.37
C MET A 90 -11.80 -2.01 -4.50
N ALA A 91 -11.12 -2.85 -3.73
CA ALA A 91 -11.77 -3.71 -2.75
C ALA A 91 -12.16 -2.95 -1.49
N ASP A 92 -11.36 -1.94 -1.12
CA ASP A 92 -11.61 -1.06 0.04
C ASP A 92 -11.03 0.36 -0.22
N HIS A 93 -10.49 1.02 0.81
CA HIS A 93 -10.17 2.44 0.81
C HIS A 93 -8.71 2.78 0.45
N GLU A 94 -7.81 1.80 0.44
CA GLU A 94 -6.38 2.04 0.36
C GLU A 94 -5.83 2.05 -1.07
N VAL A 95 -5.33 3.21 -1.48
CA VAL A 95 -4.38 3.37 -2.59
C VAL A 95 -3.08 3.86 -1.99
N THR A 96 -1.96 3.22 -2.32
CA THR A 96 -0.63 3.75 -1.99
C THR A 96 0.09 4.15 -3.26
N LEU A 97 1.01 5.09 -3.15
CA LEU A 97 1.83 5.51 -4.29
C LEU A 97 3.27 5.80 -3.89
N ALA A 98 4.15 5.76 -4.89
CA ALA A 98 5.54 6.18 -4.77
C ALA A 98 5.95 6.96 -6.03
N VAL A 99 7.00 7.76 -5.88
CA VAL A 99 7.58 8.57 -6.96
C VAL A 99 9.03 8.16 -7.16
N ASP A 100 9.44 7.86 -8.39
CA ASP A 100 10.84 7.55 -8.70
C ASP A 100 11.71 8.81 -8.91
N THR A 101 13.01 8.62 -9.08
CA THR A 101 13.97 9.73 -9.24
C THR A 101 13.81 10.54 -10.54
N ALA A 102 12.99 10.10 -11.49
CA ALA A 102 12.61 10.88 -12.68
C ALA A 102 11.16 11.39 -12.60
N ASP A 103 10.59 11.43 -11.40
CA ASP A 103 9.26 11.95 -11.11
C ASP A 103 8.11 11.20 -11.78
N ASN A 104 8.30 9.92 -12.15
CA ASN A 104 7.19 9.04 -12.51
C ASN A 104 6.47 8.58 -11.23
N VAL A 105 5.15 8.45 -11.31
CA VAL A 105 4.29 8.10 -10.17
C VAL A 105 3.72 6.70 -10.37
N TYR A 106 3.80 5.87 -9.35
CA TYR A 106 3.32 4.49 -9.34
C TYR A 106 2.24 4.37 -8.28
N ALA A 107 1.04 3.93 -8.65
CA ALA A 107 -0.05 3.68 -7.71
C ALA A 107 -0.37 2.20 -7.64
N VAL A 108 -0.56 1.70 -6.42
CA VAL A 108 -0.94 0.31 -6.18
C VAL A 108 -2.16 0.22 -5.25
N TRP A 109 -3.00 -0.77 -5.50
CA TRP A 109 -4.20 -1.04 -4.70
C TRP A 109 -4.61 -2.51 -4.83
N GLN A 110 -5.45 -2.97 -3.91
CA GLN A 110 -6.19 -4.23 -4.04
C GLN A 110 -7.44 -3.99 -4.87
N ASP A 111 -7.61 -4.72 -5.98
CA ASP A 111 -8.78 -4.56 -6.83
C ASP A 111 -10.03 -5.22 -6.22
N GLY A 112 -11.20 -4.65 -6.49
CA GLY A 112 -12.47 -5.13 -5.93
C GLY A 112 -13.09 -6.33 -6.67
N THR A 113 -12.54 -6.74 -7.81
CA THR A 113 -13.09 -7.85 -8.62
C THR A 113 -12.40 -9.17 -8.30
N PHE A 114 -11.07 -9.17 -8.37
CA PHE A 114 -10.23 -10.35 -8.16
C PHE A 114 -9.57 -10.38 -6.78
N ARG A 115 -9.57 -9.25 -6.06
CA ARG A 115 -8.90 -9.09 -4.76
C ARG A 115 -7.39 -9.31 -4.85
N LEU A 116 -6.80 -8.91 -5.97
CA LEU A 116 -5.37 -9.00 -6.25
C LEU A 116 -4.74 -7.61 -6.31
N ALA A 117 -3.41 -7.57 -6.23
CA ALA A 117 -2.66 -6.33 -6.31
C ALA A 117 -2.55 -5.85 -7.76
N PHE A 118 -2.91 -4.59 -8.01
CA PHE A 118 -2.77 -3.93 -9.31
C PHE A 118 -1.83 -2.73 -9.21
N LEU A 119 -1.11 -2.48 -10.30
CA LEU A 119 -0.24 -1.33 -10.51
C LEU A 119 -0.78 -0.47 -11.65
N SER A 120 -0.75 0.84 -11.50
CA SER A 120 -0.83 1.78 -12.62
C SER A 120 0.27 2.83 -12.51
N VAL A 121 0.71 3.34 -13.65
CA VAL A 121 1.88 4.21 -13.75
C VAL A 121 1.53 5.49 -14.47
N SER A 122 2.04 6.61 -13.97
CA SER A 122 1.98 7.91 -14.62
C SER A 122 3.39 8.41 -14.92
N LYS A 123 3.61 8.84 -16.17
CA LYS A 123 4.86 9.46 -16.65
C LYS A 123 4.76 10.98 -16.78
N ASP A 124 3.61 11.54 -16.41
CA ASP A 124 3.26 12.96 -16.51
C ASP A 124 2.73 13.50 -15.17
N HIS A 125 3.35 13.01 -14.09
CA HIS A 125 3.16 13.50 -12.73
C HIS A 125 1.70 13.40 -12.26
N GLY A 126 1.12 12.21 -12.42
CA GLY A 126 -0.23 11.85 -11.99
C GLY A 126 -1.36 12.34 -12.89
N THR A 127 -1.07 13.03 -14.00
CA THR A 127 -2.11 13.62 -14.87
C THR A 127 -2.82 12.57 -15.70
N THR A 128 -2.08 11.59 -16.24
CA THR A 128 -2.60 10.42 -16.95
C THR A 128 -1.95 9.15 -16.44
N TRP A 129 -2.65 8.04 -16.61
CA TRP A 129 -2.30 6.75 -16.00
C TRP A 129 -2.38 5.62 -17.03
N SER A 130 -1.46 4.67 -16.92
CA SER A 130 -1.45 3.46 -17.74
C SER A 130 -2.67 2.58 -17.43
N THR A 131 -3.01 1.69 -18.36
CA THR A 131 -3.91 0.57 -18.04
C THR A 131 -3.38 -0.18 -16.80
N PRO A 132 -4.23 -0.47 -15.79
CA PRO A 132 -3.80 -1.22 -14.62
C PRO A 132 -3.27 -2.61 -14.97
N ILE A 133 -2.19 -3.01 -14.30
CA ILE A 133 -1.48 -4.27 -14.51
C ILE A 133 -1.59 -5.10 -13.24
N MET A 134 -2.14 -6.31 -13.33
CA MET A 134 -2.17 -7.26 -12.21
C MET A 134 -0.74 -7.74 -11.94
N MET A 135 -0.26 -7.59 -10.70
CA MET A 135 1.12 -7.91 -10.30
C MET A 135 1.20 -8.91 -9.14
N ALA A 136 0.07 -9.50 -8.73
CA ALA A 136 0.07 -10.55 -7.71
C ALA A 136 0.81 -11.80 -8.23
N PRO A 137 1.64 -12.45 -7.39
CA PRO A 137 2.31 -13.70 -7.72
C PRO A 137 1.36 -14.82 -8.18
N PRO A 138 1.79 -15.71 -9.08
CA PRO A 138 0.99 -16.87 -9.47
C PRO A 138 0.59 -17.74 -8.26
N GLY A 139 -0.69 -18.11 -8.20
CA GLY A 139 -1.25 -18.91 -7.10
C GLY A 139 -1.74 -18.08 -5.90
N VAL A 140 -1.45 -16.78 -5.85
CA VAL A 140 -2.08 -15.87 -4.87
C VAL A 140 -3.50 -15.56 -5.33
N HIS A 141 -4.44 -15.68 -4.41
CA HIS A 141 -5.88 -15.53 -4.66
C HIS A 141 -6.51 -14.38 -3.86
N GLU A 142 -5.80 -13.87 -2.86
CA GLU A 142 -6.17 -12.65 -2.16
C GLU A 142 -4.92 -11.93 -1.67
N VAL A 143 -4.94 -10.60 -1.76
CA VAL A 143 -3.95 -9.72 -1.13
C VAL A 143 -4.68 -8.70 -0.26
N ASN A 144 -3.93 -8.00 0.58
CA ASN A 144 -4.43 -6.81 1.25
C ASN A 144 -3.31 -5.78 1.47
N PHE A 145 -3.68 -4.52 1.68
CA PHE A 145 -2.76 -3.44 2.10
C PHE A 145 -1.46 -3.32 1.27
N PRO A 146 -1.51 -3.31 -0.08
CA PRO A 146 -0.30 -3.16 -0.87
C PRO A 146 0.34 -1.81 -0.63
N THR A 147 1.62 -1.85 -0.27
CA THR A 147 2.48 -0.68 -0.06
C THR A 147 3.63 -0.69 -1.05
N ILE A 148 4.06 0.48 -1.52
CA ILE A 148 5.05 0.61 -2.61
C ILE A 148 6.17 1.61 -2.24
N ALA A 149 7.38 1.32 -2.71
CA ALA A 149 8.47 2.27 -2.79
C ALA A 149 9.11 2.23 -4.19
N ALA A 150 9.67 3.36 -4.60
CA ALA A 150 10.30 3.53 -5.91
C ALA A 150 11.73 4.04 -5.76
N GLY A 151 12.59 3.63 -6.69
CA GLY A 151 14.00 4.01 -6.77
C GLY A 151 14.30 4.82 -8.02
N ASP A 152 15.26 4.35 -8.82
CA ASP A 152 15.51 4.84 -10.17
C ASP A 152 14.34 4.53 -11.12
N PRO A 153 14.28 5.17 -12.30
CA PRO A 153 13.10 5.08 -13.17
C PRO A 153 12.76 3.63 -13.54
N GLY A 154 11.51 3.26 -13.28
CA GLY A 154 10.98 1.90 -13.49
C GLY A 154 11.37 0.87 -12.43
N ARG A 155 12.09 1.26 -11.37
CA ARG A 155 12.49 0.37 -10.29
C ARG A 155 11.59 0.53 -9.08
N ILE A 156 10.77 -0.48 -8.82
CA ILE A 156 9.80 -0.47 -7.72
C ILE A 156 9.91 -1.73 -6.87
N VAL A 157 9.47 -1.60 -5.63
CA VAL A 157 9.19 -2.72 -4.73
C VAL A 157 7.81 -2.51 -4.11
N VAL A 158 7.05 -3.59 -4.03
CA VAL A 158 5.73 -3.65 -3.42
C VAL A 158 5.73 -4.74 -2.36
N LEU A 159 5.15 -4.45 -1.20
CA LEU A 159 4.98 -5.40 -0.11
C LEU A 159 3.49 -5.54 0.21
N PHE A 160 3.02 -6.76 0.47
CA PHE A 160 1.65 -7.02 0.95
C PHE A 160 1.53 -8.41 1.59
N PRO A 161 0.63 -8.60 2.56
CA PRO A 161 0.09 -9.91 2.90
C PRO A 161 -0.71 -10.48 1.74
N GLY A 162 -0.56 -11.78 1.49
CA GLY A 162 -1.38 -12.51 0.53
C GLY A 162 -1.64 -13.96 0.94
N SER A 163 -2.75 -14.50 0.45
CA SER A 163 -3.15 -15.89 0.67
C SER A 163 -3.24 -16.65 -0.66
N GLU A 164 -2.80 -17.90 -0.65
CA GLU A 164 -3.01 -18.86 -1.75
C GLU A 164 -4.33 -19.64 -1.58
N SER A 165 -5.14 -19.34 -0.56
CA SER A 165 -6.41 -20.06 -0.34
C SER A 165 -7.48 -19.65 -1.36
N GLN A 166 -8.07 -20.67 -2.00
CA GLN A 166 -9.37 -20.69 -2.70
C GLN A 166 -10.54 -20.23 -1.83
N ASP A 167 -10.52 -20.69 -0.59
CA ASP A 167 -11.64 -20.58 0.32
C ASP A 167 -11.48 -19.34 1.19
N PHE A 168 -12.26 -18.31 0.85
CA PHE A 168 -12.25 -17.07 1.62
C PHE A 168 -12.99 -17.17 2.95
N SER A 169 -13.76 -18.25 3.16
CA SER A 169 -14.48 -18.53 4.40
C SER A 169 -13.69 -19.38 5.39
N ASP A 170 -12.55 -19.96 4.97
CA ASP A 170 -11.69 -20.77 5.83
C ASP A 170 -11.09 -19.89 6.96
N PRO A 171 -11.47 -20.11 8.23
CA PRO A 171 -10.98 -19.33 9.35
C PRO A 171 -9.51 -19.62 9.71
N THR A 172 -8.90 -20.61 9.06
CA THR A 172 -7.51 -21.05 9.29
C THR A 172 -6.56 -20.70 8.15
N ARG A 173 -7.09 -20.12 7.05
CA ARG A 173 -6.35 -19.87 5.81
C ARG A 173 -5.07 -19.07 6.08
N PRO A 174 -3.90 -19.53 5.62
CA PRO A 174 -2.64 -18.85 5.90
C PRO A 174 -2.46 -17.61 5.03
N TRP A 175 -1.80 -16.61 5.59
CA TRP A 175 -1.33 -15.42 4.89
C TRP A 175 0.17 -15.28 5.09
N ASN A 176 0.88 -14.94 4.02
CA ASN A 176 2.31 -14.70 4.02
C ASN A 176 2.59 -13.30 3.48
N ILE A 177 3.73 -12.72 3.85
CA ILE A 177 4.14 -11.43 3.29
C ILE A 177 4.88 -11.68 1.98
N TYR A 178 4.32 -11.16 0.90
CA TYR A 178 4.92 -11.14 -0.42
C TYR A 178 5.67 -9.83 -0.63
N VAL A 179 6.83 -9.95 -1.26
CA VAL A 179 7.56 -8.83 -1.84
C VAL A 179 7.63 -9.02 -3.34
N VAL A 180 7.10 -8.06 -4.09
CA VAL A 180 7.12 -8.03 -5.55
C VAL A 180 8.01 -6.87 -6.00
N MET A 181 8.89 -7.11 -6.96
CA MET A 181 9.80 -6.10 -7.51
C MET A 181 9.70 -6.06 -9.03
N SER A 182 9.91 -4.88 -9.60
CA SER A 182 10.18 -4.70 -11.02
C SER A 182 11.33 -3.72 -11.20
N VAL A 183 12.16 -3.96 -12.22
CA VAL A 183 13.25 -3.05 -12.62
C VAL A 183 12.94 -2.32 -13.93
N ASN A 184 11.74 -2.56 -14.48
CA ASN A 184 11.29 -2.02 -15.75
C ASN A 184 9.78 -1.73 -15.75
N ALA A 185 9.26 -1.23 -14.62
CA ALA A 185 7.83 -0.95 -14.43
C ALA A 185 7.24 0.09 -15.40
N LEU A 186 8.09 0.86 -16.09
CA LEU A 186 7.69 1.84 -17.11
C LEU A 186 7.50 1.22 -18.51
N ASP A 187 7.92 -0.02 -18.72
CA ASP A 187 7.82 -0.70 -20.02
C ASP A 187 6.36 -1.04 -20.34
N ALA A 188 6.05 -1.23 -21.63
CA ALA A 188 4.72 -1.66 -22.05
C ALA A 188 4.34 -3.06 -21.51
N ASN A 189 5.33 -3.92 -21.27
CA ASN A 189 5.18 -5.24 -20.68
C ASN A 189 6.21 -5.40 -19.55
N PRO A 190 5.96 -4.82 -18.37
CA PRO A 190 6.90 -4.90 -17.25
C PRO A 190 7.01 -6.34 -16.75
N THR A 191 8.18 -6.69 -16.20
CA THR A 191 8.39 -7.98 -15.56
C THR A 191 8.37 -7.82 -14.04
N PHE A 192 7.67 -8.71 -13.36
CA PHE A 192 7.60 -8.77 -11.91
C PHE A 192 8.27 -10.04 -11.39
N THR A 193 9.20 -9.86 -10.47
CA THR A 193 9.80 -10.95 -9.68
C THR A 193 9.30 -10.87 -8.26
N TRP A 194 9.16 -11.99 -7.57
CA TRP A 194 8.59 -12.01 -6.22
C TRP A 194 9.26 -13.02 -5.31
N THR A 195 9.10 -12.83 -4.00
CA THR A 195 9.49 -13.76 -2.95
C THR A 195 8.56 -13.63 -1.74
N LEU A 196 8.54 -14.66 -0.89
CA LEU A 196 8.04 -14.53 0.48
C LEU A 196 9.11 -13.91 1.37
N SER A 197 8.71 -13.10 2.36
CA SER A 197 9.61 -12.59 3.39
C SER A 197 9.56 -13.38 4.70
N ASN A 198 8.72 -14.41 4.78
CA ASN A 198 8.61 -15.37 5.88
C ASN A 198 8.66 -16.81 5.32
N ASP A 199 8.91 -17.80 6.18
CA ASP A 199 8.77 -19.22 5.80
C ASP A 199 7.30 -19.50 5.49
N LYS A 200 7.01 -20.17 4.39
CA LYS A 200 5.63 -20.49 3.98
C LYS A 200 4.87 -21.32 5.02
N ASN A 201 5.59 -22.12 5.82
CA ASN A 201 5.02 -22.92 6.90
C ASN A 201 4.88 -22.15 8.23
N ASP A 202 5.38 -20.91 8.27
CA ASP A 202 5.29 -19.96 9.37
C ASP A 202 4.54 -18.70 8.89
N PRO A 203 3.21 -18.82 8.64
CA PRO A 203 2.43 -17.72 8.11
C PRO A 203 2.33 -16.59 9.12
N VAL A 204 2.28 -15.33 8.67
CA VAL A 204 2.20 -14.15 9.54
C VAL A 204 0.78 -13.88 10.07
N HIS A 205 -0.21 -14.53 9.47
CA HIS A 205 -1.61 -14.41 9.86
C HIS A 205 -2.39 -15.64 9.41
N ARG A 206 -3.48 -15.95 10.11
CA ARG A 206 -4.45 -16.98 9.72
C ARG A 206 -5.86 -16.43 9.77
N GLY A 207 -6.73 -16.88 8.87
CA GLY A 207 -8.15 -16.52 8.85
C GLY A 207 -8.45 -15.27 8.04
N ASP A 208 -9.42 -14.47 8.48
CA ASP A 208 -9.94 -13.37 7.68
C ASP A 208 -9.01 -12.16 7.63
N CYS A 209 -8.60 -11.77 6.42
CA CYS A 209 -7.71 -10.64 6.20
C CYS A 209 -8.01 -9.88 4.90
N GLY A 210 -9.29 -9.81 4.52
CA GLY A 210 -9.71 -8.94 3.44
C GLY A 210 -11.06 -9.31 2.83
N PRO A 211 -11.68 -8.36 2.11
CA PRO A 211 -11.24 -6.96 1.96
C PRO A 211 -11.45 -6.12 3.24
N GLY A 212 -10.52 -5.19 3.49
CA GLY A 212 -10.52 -4.31 4.67
C GLY A 212 -9.68 -4.84 5.84
N ARG A 213 -10.02 -4.45 7.08
CA ARG A 213 -9.19 -4.80 8.25
C ARG A 213 -9.13 -6.29 8.48
N CYS A 214 -7.92 -6.83 8.70
CA CYS A 214 -7.77 -8.23 9.08
C CYS A 214 -8.35 -8.48 10.46
N ASP A 215 -9.25 -9.46 10.56
CA ASP A 215 -10.17 -9.69 11.68
C ASP A 215 -11.06 -8.50 12.04
N ALA A 216 -11.63 -7.81 11.05
CA ALA A 216 -12.51 -6.65 11.28
C ALA A 216 -13.64 -6.95 12.29
N GLN A 217 -14.24 -8.14 12.20
CA GLN A 217 -15.30 -8.63 13.07
C GLN A 217 -14.91 -8.75 14.55
N ASP A 218 -13.62 -8.90 14.83
CA ASP A 218 -13.10 -9.09 16.18
C ASP A 218 -12.20 -7.92 16.62
N GLY A 219 -12.34 -6.74 16.01
CA GLY A 219 -11.62 -5.53 16.39
C GLY A 219 -10.24 -5.35 15.76
N GLY A 220 -9.82 -6.26 14.87
CA GLY A 220 -8.57 -6.16 14.12
C GLY A 220 -7.34 -6.77 14.80
N SER A 221 -6.40 -7.30 14.02
CA SER A 221 -5.14 -7.88 14.53
C SER A 221 -3.87 -7.34 13.85
N MET A 222 -3.80 -7.40 12.52
CA MET A 222 -2.63 -6.95 11.73
C MET A 222 -2.68 -5.45 11.39
N PHE A 223 -3.90 -4.89 11.24
CA PHE A 223 -4.17 -3.53 10.76
C PHE A 223 -3.43 -3.19 9.43
N ASP A 224 -3.55 -1.94 9.00
CA ASP A 224 -2.96 -1.35 7.79
C ASP A 224 -1.52 -0.81 8.00
N PHE A 225 -0.84 -1.25 9.08
CA PHE A 225 0.48 -0.74 9.47
C PHE A 225 1.64 -1.50 8.81
N LEU A 226 1.63 -1.56 7.49
CA LEU A 226 2.68 -2.16 6.68
C LEU A 226 3.32 -1.09 5.78
N HIS A 227 4.63 -1.15 5.60
CA HIS A 227 5.30 -0.16 4.76
C HIS A 227 6.56 -0.72 4.14
N VAL A 228 6.99 -0.16 3.01
CA VAL A 228 8.28 -0.44 2.39
C VAL A 228 8.94 0.87 1.99
N GLN A 229 10.27 0.92 2.12
CA GLN A 229 11.11 2.06 1.78
C GLN A 229 12.41 1.60 1.14
N VAL A 230 13.01 2.46 0.32
CA VAL A 230 14.31 2.19 -0.30
C VAL A 230 15.41 2.87 0.50
N SER A 231 16.41 2.13 0.93
CA SER A 231 17.60 2.68 1.55
C SER A 231 18.36 3.54 0.53
N PRO A 232 18.59 4.84 0.82
CA PRO A 232 19.36 5.69 -0.08
C PRO A 232 20.85 5.35 -0.09
N ALA A 233 21.34 4.56 0.86
CA ALA A 233 22.75 4.22 1.01
C ALA A 233 23.22 3.10 0.07
N ASP A 234 22.37 2.09 -0.15
CA ASP A 234 22.72 0.87 -0.89
C ASP A 234 21.64 0.44 -1.90
N GLY A 235 20.52 1.17 -2.01
CA GLY A 235 19.42 0.84 -2.91
C GLY A 235 18.64 -0.42 -2.51
N ALA A 236 18.93 -0.99 -1.34
CA ALA A 236 18.21 -2.12 -0.79
C ALA A 236 16.87 -1.66 -0.21
N PHE A 237 15.81 -2.46 -0.35
CA PHE A 237 14.57 -2.14 0.34
C PHE A 237 14.60 -2.59 1.82
N TRP A 238 13.86 -1.85 2.63
CA TRP A 238 13.46 -2.20 3.99
C TRP A 238 11.93 -2.15 4.08
N GLY A 239 11.34 -3.20 4.64
CA GLY A 239 9.91 -3.29 4.90
C GLY A 239 9.62 -3.43 6.38
N THR A 240 8.40 -3.10 6.76
CA THR A 240 7.84 -3.41 8.08
C THR A 240 6.51 -4.12 7.90
N ALA A 241 6.28 -5.15 8.71
CA ALA A 241 5.01 -5.83 8.76
C ALA A 241 4.59 -6.16 10.19
N SER A 242 3.35 -6.60 10.35
CA SER A 242 2.80 -7.10 11.62
C SER A 242 2.59 -8.60 11.51
N ASP A 243 3.12 -9.34 12.48
CA ASP A 243 2.95 -10.79 12.62
C ASP A 243 1.97 -11.09 13.76
N THR A 244 0.86 -11.72 13.41
CA THR A 244 -0.21 -12.08 14.35
C THR A 244 -0.26 -13.58 14.62
N CYS A 245 0.66 -14.36 14.04
CA CYS A 245 0.67 -15.81 14.07
C CYS A 245 2.04 -16.34 14.50
N MET A 246 2.35 -16.16 15.79
CA MET A 246 3.65 -16.51 16.34
C MET A 246 3.70 -17.95 16.90
N PRO A 247 4.89 -18.57 16.98
CA PRO A 247 5.09 -19.80 17.72
C PRO A 247 4.93 -19.59 19.23
N ASP A 248 4.41 -20.61 19.92
CA ASP A 248 4.25 -20.66 21.37
C ASP A 248 4.67 -22.04 21.89
N VAL A 249 5.16 -22.11 23.14
CA VAL A 249 5.49 -23.36 23.81
C VAL A 249 4.23 -24.17 24.17
N ASP A 250 3.10 -23.49 24.36
CA ASP A 250 1.78 -24.09 24.51
C ASP A 250 1.20 -24.41 23.13
N PRO A 251 1.02 -25.71 22.76
CA PRO A 251 0.49 -26.09 21.45
C PRO A 251 -0.91 -25.52 21.16
N ALA A 252 -1.69 -25.21 22.19
CA ALA A 252 -3.01 -24.58 22.01
C ALA A 252 -2.91 -23.12 21.53
N LYS A 253 -1.76 -22.46 21.73
CA LYS A 253 -1.49 -21.06 21.36
C LYS A 253 -0.53 -20.89 20.20
N ASN A 254 0.11 -21.97 19.76
CA ASN A 254 1.09 -21.95 18.70
C ASN A 254 0.43 -21.84 17.32
N CYS A 255 0.30 -20.62 16.77
CA CYS A 255 -0.41 -20.39 15.51
C CYS A 255 0.28 -21.01 14.28
N VAL A 256 1.60 -21.17 14.34
CA VAL A 256 2.40 -21.78 13.28
C VAL A 256 1.97 -23.23 13.05
N THR A 257 1.87 -24.00 14.14
CA THR A 257 1.60 -25.45 14.08
C THR A 257 0.14 -25.83 14.34
N ASN A 258 -0.63 -24.97 15.02
CA ASN A 258 -2.05 -25.14 15.28
C ASN A 258 -2.85 -24.02 14.59
N PRO A 259 -3.47 -24.29 13.43
CA PRO A 259 -4.21 -23.29 12.66
C PRO A 259 -5.45 -22.72 13.37
N GLN A 260 -5.88 -23.34 14.47
CA GLN A 260 -7.01 -22.90 15.30
C GLN A 260 -6.55 -22.10 16.53
N ALA A 261 -5.24 -21.90 16.71
CA ALA A 261 -4.74 -21.13 17.84
C ALA A 261 -5.23 -19.68 17.77
N PRO A 262 -5.44 -19.03 18.94
CA PRO A 262 -5.74 -17.61 18.97
C PRO A 262 -4.60 -16.79 18.38
N LYS A 263 -4.97 -15.73 17.65
CA LYS A 263 -4.03 -14.80 17.02
C LYS A 263 -3.51 -13.79 18.05
N LEU A 264 -2.30 -13.29 17.86
CA LEU A 264 -1.76 -12.22 18.70
C LEU A 264 -2.44 -10.88 18.41
N ARG A 265 -2.74 -10.15 19.50
CA ARG A 265 -3.41 -8.84 19.46
C ARG A 265 -2.85 -7.92 20.56
N PRO A 266 -2.14 -6.83 20.21
CA PRO A 266 -1.65 -6.50 18.87
C PRO A 266 -0.64 -7.53 18.36
N GLY A 267 -0.46 -7.61 17.04
CA GLY A 267 0.62 -8.40 16.45
C GLY A 267 2.01 -7.90 16.83
N GLN A 268 3.02 -8.75 16.62
CA GLN A 268 4.42 -8.41 16.77
C GLN A 268 4.94 -7.71 15.51
N GLY A 269 5.58 -6.55 15.66
CA GLY A 269 6.22 -5.88 14.52
C GLY A 269 7.46 -6.64 14.03
N VAL A 270 7.60 -6.74 12.71
CA VAL A 270 8.76 -7.35 12.04
C VAL A 270 9.39 -6.38 11.06
N ALA A 271 10.72 -6.42 10.95
CA ALA A 271 11.48 -5.70 9.94
C ALA A 271 11.95 -6.69 8.86
N ILE A 272 11.76 -6.32 7.60
CA ILE A 272 12.10 -7.12 6.43
C ILE A 272 13.21 -6.37 5.69
N ARG A 273 14.30 -7.05 5.35
CA ARG A 273 15.43 -6.45 4.64
C ARG A 273 15.75 -7.24 3.38
N GLN A 274 16.01 -6.52 2.29
CA GLN A 274 16.61 -7.15 1.11
C GLN A 274 18.02 -7.66 1.41
N ILE A 275 18.24 -8.96 1.18
CA ILE A 275 19.56 -9.60 1.31
C ILE A 275 20.24 -9.85 -0.05
N LYS A 276 19.44 -9.98 -1.12
CA LYS A 276 19.88 -10.21 -2.50
C LYS A 276 18.81 -9.72 -3.46
N GLY A 277 19.21 -9.40 -4.69
CA GLY A 277 18.30 -8.98 -5.76
C GLY A 277 18.80 -7.69 -6.43
N PRO A 278 18.03 -7.14 -7.37
CA PRO A 278 18.37 -5.87 -7.98
C PRO A 278 18.31 -4.75 -6.95
N ALA A 279 19.30 -3.85 -6.97
CA ALA A 279 19.20 -2.59 -6.27
C ALA A 279 18.16 -1.70 -6.97
N LEU A 280 17.43 -0.93 -6.17
CA LEU A 280 16.46 0.04 -6.66
C LEU A 280 17.13 1.36 -7.07
N PHE A 281 18.34 1.64 -6.57
CA PHE A 281 19.23 2.70 -7.07
C PHE A 281 20.49 2.05 -7.67
N VAL A 282 20.84 2.39 -8.92
CA VAL A 282 21.89 1.68 -9.70
C VAL A 282 23.24 2.41 -9.67
N ASN A 283 23.24 3.74 -9.59
CA ASN A 283 24.43 4.57 -9.74
C ASN A 283 24.74 5.36 -8.46
N ARG A 284 24.97 4.69 -7.33
CA ARG A 284 25.36 5.32 -6.07
C ARG A 284 26.67 4.76 -5.55
#